data_AF-A0A254NX60-F1
#
_entry.id   AF-A0A254NX60-F1
#
_cell.length_a   1.000
_cell.length_b   1.000
_cell.length_c   1.000
_cell.angle_alpha   90.00
_cell.angle_beta   90.00
_cell.angle_gamma   90.00
#
_symmetry.space_group_name_H-M   'P 1'
#
loop_
_entity.id
_entity.type
_entity.pdbx_description
1 polymer ?
#
loop_
_entity_poly.entity_id
_entity_poly.type
_entity_poly.pdbx_seq_one_letter_code
_entity_poly.pdbx_strand_id
1 'polypeptide(L)'
;MSAGFVFCDNEQRSAAQGGNGMHMLIYNDPRGEAYYRLIDYMMARAETFSLTGPRIPRVQQPDDPPIPEWAVMEEIKPYFVREEVYHCEIGHHDEYGVYVDESYDDLYWHYRCCPETGEFLKKTTDHLFGWIHRWTPGSGLPEDLNFYDAQGEWMMGGTSHEDIAYMRVSPEEAEWLYREIPGLFLIDSYPIRDPIRMLELTLHHRYDRLELMGPGAAKALRRIDKLPWLRMLEVHDEEIGTLPPQLFEVESLRHLTLSTRDLGPIPAEIAKLGNLRSLELSNVPLLPEGGVNSHKSTANPKDWKLLPKERLSLTSLPPELGRMKRLRSLRITYTGLRTLPEELVGLRNLRVLDLSDNLLENEEPEVLKRLKKLESVDTARDSGRYSGPFSRHYFE
;
A
#
# COMPACT_ATOMS: atom_id res chain seq x y z
N MET A 1 -30.25 -12.65 -12.36
CA MET A 1 -30.25 -11.33 -13.05
C MET A 1 -28.79 -10.90 -13.10
N SER A 2 -28.21 -10.95 -14.29
CA SER A 2 -26.79 -10.73 -14.54
C SER A 2 -26.44 -9.26 -14.28
N ALA A 3 -25.57 -9.00 -13.30
CA ALA A 3 -24.89 -7.72 -13.18
C ALA A 3 -23.86 -7.66 -14.31
N GLY A 4 -24.17 -6.92 -15.37
CA GLY A 4 -23.23 -6.64 -16.47
C GLY A 4 -22.18 -5.65 -16.00
N PHE A 5 -20.92 -5.95 -16.28
CA PHE A 5 -19.80 -5.03 -16.13
C PHE A 5 -19.99 -3.84 -17.07
N VAL A 6 -19.99 -2.63 -16.52
CA VAL A 6 -19.94 -1.40 -17.32
C VAL A 6 -18.47 -1.00 -17.39
N PHE A 7 -17.81 -1.38 -18.48
CA PHE A 7 -16.51 -0.82 -18.83
C PHE A 7 -16.74 0.60 -19.36
N CYS A 8 -16.09 1.59 -18.77
CA CYS A 8 -16.03 2.92 -19.37
C CYS A 8 -15.07 2.86 -20.56
N ASP A 9 -15.62 2.92 -21.77
CA ASP A 9 -14.86 3.25 -22.99
C ASP A 9 -14.07 4.53 -22.75
N ASN A 10 -12.75 4.48 -22.88
CA ASN A 10 -11.91 5.67 -22.93
C ASN A 10 -10.74 5.44 -23.89
N GLU A 11 -11.05 5.53 -25.18
CA GLU A 11 -10.13 5.62 -26.33
C GLU A 11 -9.17 6.84 -26.29
N GLN A 12 -9.11 7.63 -25.22
CA GLN A 12 -8.39 8.92 -25.24
C GLN A 12 -7.02 8.96 -24.56
N ARG A 13 -6.43 7.84 -24.13
CA ARG A 13 -5.07 7.87 -23.54
C ARG A 13 -4.10 6.76 -24.00
N SER A 14 -4.39 6.13 -25.13
CA SER A 14 -3.46 5.24 -25.88
C SER A 14 -2.17 5.95 -26.35
N ALA A 15 -2.06 7.28 -26.23
CA ALA A 15 -0.98 8.05 -26.85
C ALA A 15 0.31 8.21 -26.02
N ALA A 16 0.36 7.82 -24.73
CA ALA A 16 1.54 8.01 -23.87
C ALA A 16 2.36 6.75 -23.61
N GLN A 17 1.82 5.56 -23.87
CA GLN A 17 2.52 4.28 -23.72
C GLN A 17 2.13 3.41 -24.91
N GLY A 18 2.93 3.50 -25.98
CA GLY A 18 2.64 2.85 -27.26
C GLY A 18 2.41 1.35 -27.11
N GLY A 19 1.14 0.94 -27.10
CA GLY A 19 0.70 -0.43 -27.07
C GLY A 19 -0.83 -0.50 -26.96
N ASN A 20 -1.50 -1.20 -27.88
CA ASN A 20 -2.96 -1.35 -27.92
C ASN A 20 -3.54 -2.29 -26.82
N GLY A 21 -2.81 -2.51 -25.72
CA GLY A 21 -3.24 -3.37 -24.61
C GLY A 21 -3.76 -2.56 -23.42
N MET A 22 -4.86 -2.98 -22.80
CA MET A 22 -5.20 -2.49 -21.47
C MET A 22 -4.19 -3.04 -20.46
N HIS A 23 -3.66 -2.16 -19.61
CA HIS A 23 -2.77 -2.52 -18.51
C HIS A 23 -3.59 -2.61 -17.21
N MET A 24 -3.72 -3.83 -16.68
CA MET A 24 -4.34 -4.09 -15.39
C MET A 24 -3.28 -4.01 -14.28
N LEU A 25 -3.60 -3.36 -13.17
CA LEU A 25 -2.78 -3.37 -11.96
C LEU A 25 -3.04 -4.67 -11.19
N ILE A 26 -1.98 -5.36 -10.79
CA ILE A 26 -2.03 -6.38 -9.74
C ILE A 26 -2.06 -5.63 -8.40
N TYR A 27 -3.26 -5.47 -7.85
CA TYR A 27 -3.52 -4.61 -6.70
C TYR A 27 -2.93 -5.14 -5.39
N ASN A 28 -2.79 -6.46 -5.28
CA ASN A 28 -2.25 -7.11 -4.10
C ASN A 28 -0.88 -7.73 -4.38
N ASP A 29 -0.28 -8.31 -3.33
CA ASP A 29 0.86 -9.22 -3.45
C ASP A 29 0.34 -10.67 -3.41
N PRO A 30 0.16 -11.36 -4.56
CA PRO A 30 -0.25 -12.76 -4.56
C PRO A 30 0.77 -13.61 -3.80
N ARG A 31 0.29 -14.47 -2.90
CA ARG A 31 1.13 -15.35 -2.05
C ARG A 31 0.72 -16.81 -2.14
N GLY A 32 1.66 -17.71 -1.86
CA GLY A 32 1.47 -19.16 -1.87
C GLY A 32 0.85 -19.65 -3.16
N GLU A 33 -0.28 -20.37 -3.05
CA GLU A 33 -0.99 -20.93 -4.22
C GLU A 33 -1.35 -19.89 -5.29
N ALA A 34 -1.70 -18.66 -4.88
CA ALA A 34 -2.03 -17.59 -5.84
C ALA A 34 -0.80 -17.18 -6.66
N TYR A 35 0.36 -17.06 -6.00
CA TYR A 35 1.64 -16.79 -6.64
C TYR A 35 2.04 -17.95 -7.56
N TYR A 36 1.96 -19.19 -7.08
CA TYR A 36 2.35 -20.36 -7.86
C TYR A 36 1.52 -20.51 -9.13
N ARG A 37 0.20 -20.31 -9.04
CA ARG A 37 -0.70 -20.32 -10.21
C ARG A 37 -0.44 -19.16 -11.17
N LEU A 38 -0.09 -17.97 -10.67
CA LEU A 38 0.31 -16.86 -11.51
C LEU A 38 1.60 -17.19 -12.28
N ILE A 39 2.60 -17.79 -11.61
CA ILE A 39 3.83 -18.26 -12.26
C ILE A 39 3.52 -19.32 -13.32
N ASP A 40 2.68 -20.31 -13.02
CA ASP A 40 2.27 -21.34 -13.99
C ASP A 40 1.57 -20.73 -15.21
N TYR A 41 0.68 -19.78 -14.96
CA TYR A 41 -0.02 -19.04 -16.00
C TYR A 41 0.95 -18.31 -16.93
N MET A 42 1.97 -17.65 -16.36
CA MET A 42 2.99 -16.92 -17.12
C MET A 42 3.93 -17.86 -17.85
N MET A 43 4.44 -18.90 -17.20
CA MET A 43 5.33 -19.89 -17.81
C MET A 43 4.70 -20.60 -19.01
N ALA A 44 3.37 -20.71 -19.04
CA ALA A 44 2.63 -21.30 -20.17
C ALA A 44 2.46 -20.36 -21.38
N ARG A 45 2.74 -19.05 -21.24
CA ARG A 45 2.41 -18.01 -22.23
C ARG A 45 3.60 -17.14 -22.63
N ALA A 46 4.51 -16.89 -21.70
CA ALA A 46 5.71 -16.11 -21.90
C ALA A 46 6.81 -16.98 -22.53
N GLU A 47 7.65 -16.37 -23.36
CA GLU A 47 8.85 -17.01 -23.92
C GLU A 47 10.04 -16.83 -22.97
N THR A 48 10.12 -15.66 -22.35
CA THR A 48 11.20 -15.31 -21.42
C THR A 48 10.67 -14.57 -20.20
N PHE A 49 11.41 -14.66 -19.10
CA PHE A 49 11.26 -13.79 -17.95
C PHE A 49 12.59 -13.10 -17.66
N SER A 50 12.55 -11.94 -17.01
CA SER A 50 13.75 -11.26 -16.56
C SER A 50 13.74 -11.01 -15.06
N LEU A 51 14.94 -10.93 -14.51
CA LEU A 51 15.25 -10.46 -13.17
C LEU A 51 16.12 -9.20 -13.29
N THR A 52 15.87 -8.19 -12.47
CA THR A 52 16.64 -6.94 -12.49
C THR A 52 17.73 -6.90 -11.43
N GLY A 53 18.84 -6.25 -11.77
CA GLY A 53 19.92 -5.96 -10.84
C GLY A 53 19.73 -4.65 -10.09
N PRO A 54 20.59 -4.31 -9.11
CA PRO A 54 20.59 -2.98 -8.55
C PRO A 54 20.93 -1.97 -9.65
N ARG A 55 20.46 -0.74 -9.49
CA ARG A 55 20.89 0.39 -10.32
C ARG A 55 22.40 0.55 -10.23
N ILE A 56 23.07 0.56 -11.37
CA ILE A 56 24.53 0.74 -11.43
C ILE A 56 24.83 2.18 -11.84
N PRO A 57 25.48 2.98 -10.98
CA PRO A 57 25.98 4.29 -11.40
C PRO A 57 26.95 4.14 -12.57
N ARG A 58 26.80 4.94 -13.62
CA ARG A 58 27.71 4.87 -14.78
C ARG A 58 29.14 5.30 -14.46
N VAL A 59 29.29 6.13 -13.44
CA VAL A 59 30.59 6.53 -12.90
C VAL A 59 30.74 5.83 -11.55
N GLN A 60 31.33 4.64 -11.56
CA GLN A 60 31.66 3.93 -10.32
C GLN A 60 32.76 4.67 -9.58
N GLN A 61 32.51 5.04 -8.33
CA GLN A 61 33.52 5.53 -7.41
C GLN A 61 34.33 4.36 -6.83
N PRO A 62 35.59 4.57 -6.42
CA PRO A 62 36.41 3.52 -5.81
C PRO A 62 35.78 2.85 -4.58
N ASP A 63 34.85 3.54 -3.91
CA ASP A 63 34.17 3.09 -2.70
C ASP A 63 32.79 2.46 -2.97
N ASP A 64 32.35 2.37 -4.23
CA ASP A 64 31.06 1.77 -4.57
C ASP A 64 31.08 0.26 -4.30
N PRO A 65 29.99 -0.30 -3.75
CA PRO A 65 29.91 -1.73 -3.49
C PRO A 65 29.94 -2.52 -4.82
N PRO A 66 30.57 -3.70 -4.85
CA PRO A 66 30.52 -4.55 -6.03
C PRO A 66 29.08 -4.96 -6.34
N ILE A 67 28.79 -5.17 -7.62
CA ILE A 67 27.50 -5.72 -8.07
C ILE A 67 27.29 -7.05 -7.32
N PRO A 68 26.17 -7.21 -6.59
CA PRO A 68 25.90 -8.44 -5.87
C PRO A 68 25.83 -9.63 -6.83
N GLU A 69 26.57 -10.69 -6.51
CA GLU A 69 26.36 -11.99 -7.15
C GLU A 69 25.33 -12.78 -6.32
N TRP A 70 24.14 -12.99 -6.87
CA TRP A 70 23.15 -13.82 -6.19
C TRP A 70 23.34 -15.29 -6.54
N ALA A 71 23.57 -16.11 -5.51
CA ALA A 71 23.72 -17.55 -5.67
C ALA A 71 22.54 -18.21 -6.43
N VAL A 72 21.34 -17.63 -6.34
CA VAL A 72 20.15 -18.12 -7.05
C VAL A 72 20.28 -18.01 -8.58
N MET A 73 21.08 -17.08 -9.11
CA MET A 73 21.27 -16.92 -10.56
C MET A 73 22.14 -18.03 -11.17
N GLU A 74 23.04 -18.64 -10.39
CA GLU A 74 23.86 -19.77 -10.88
C GLU A 74 23.00 -21.01 -11.19
N GLU A 75 21.89 -21.19 -10.49
CA GLU A 75 20.98 -22.32 -10.73
C GLU A 75 20.24 -22.20 -12.07
N ILE A 76 19.85 -20.99 -12.46
CA ILE A 76 19.13 -20.73 -13.71
C ILE A 76 20.04 -20.35 -14.88
N LYS A 77 21.35 -20.27 -14.66
CA LYS A 77 22.36 -19.98 -15.69
C LYS A 77 22.25 -20.83 -16.96
N PRO A 78 21.91 -22.14 -16.91
CA PRO A 78 21.69 -22.93 -18.13
C PRO A 78 20.55 -22.43 -19.03
N TYR A 79 19.63 -21.65 -18.48
CA TYR A 79 18.46 -21.10 -19.18
C TYR A 79 18.65 -19.64 -19.60
N PHE A 80 19.82 -19.06 -19.37
CA PHE A 80 20.15 -17.68 -19.74
C PHE A 80 20.00 -17.47 -21.25
N VAL A 81 19.36 -16.36 -21.63
CA VAL A 81 19.10 -15.99 -23.03
C VAL A 81 19.94 -14.78 -23.41
N ARG A 82 19.81 -13.68 -22.66
CA ARG A 82 20.52 -12.43 -22.94
C ARG A 82 20.58 -11.53 -21.70
N GLU A 83 21.55 -10.63 -21.71
CA GLU A 83 21.62 -9.47 -20.83
C GLU A 83 21.17 -8.25 -21.61
N GLU A 84 20.43 -7.37 -20.96
CA GLU A 84 19.94 -6.12 -21.52
C GLU A 84 20.21 -5.00 -20.52
N VAL A 85 20.71 -3.87 -21.03
CA VAL A 85 21.09 -2.71 -20.22
C VAL A 85 20.23 -1.53 -20.63
N TYR A 86 19.45 -1.01 -19.69
CA TYR A 86 18.66 0.18 -19.88
C TYR A 86 19.38 1.39 -19.31
N HIS A 87 19.55 2.37 -20.18
CA HIS A 87 20.27 3.60 -19.93
C HIS A 87 19.30 4.66 -19.41
N CYS A 88 19.32 4.89 -18.09
CA CYS A 88 18.45 5.84 -17.42
C CYS A 88 19.21 7.14 -17.11
N GLU A 89 18.59 8.27 -17.42
CA GLU A 89 19.07 9.61 -17.07
C GLU A 89 17.93 10.32 -16.33
N ILE A 90 18.10 10.52 -15.02
CA ILE A 90 17.14 11.24 -14.19
C ILE A 90 17.78 12.55 -13.73
N GLY A 91 17.35 13.62 -14.38
CA GLY A 91 17.58 14.97 -13.88
C GLY A 91 16.62 15.28 -12.74
N HIS A 92 17.13 15.44 -11.53
CA HIS A 92 16.35 15.91 -10.39
C HIS A 92 17.10 17.02 -9.67
N HIS A 93 16.42 17.74 -8.77
CA HIS A 93 17.09 18.69 -7.89
C HIS A 93 17.33 18.00 -6.55
N ASP A 94 18.55 18.10 -6.01
CA ASP A 94 18.83 17.65 -4.65
C ASP A 94 18.09 18.48 -3.60
N GLU A 95 18.25 18.12 -2.33
CA GLU A 95 17.65 18.81 -1.19
C GLU A 95 18.04 20.31 -1.07
N TYR A 96 19.09 20.74 -1.78
CA TYR A 96 19.57 22.13 -1.83
C TYR A 96 19.13 22.87 -3.11
N GLY A 97 18.35 22.23 -3.99
CA GLY A 97 17.89 22.80 -5.26
C GLY A 97 18.95 22.76 -6.36
N VAL A 98 20.05 22.04 -6.18
CA VAL A 98 21.08 21.86 -7.22
C VAL A 98 20.60 20.79 -8.18
N TYR A 99 20.64 21.08 -9.49
CA TYR A 99 20.33 20.07 -10.50
C TYR A 99 21.40 18.98 -10.47
N VAL A 100 20.97 17.76 -10.14
CA VAL A 100 21.78 16.55 -10.16
C VAL A 100 21.29 15.70 -11.32
N ASP A 101 22.22 15.34 -12.18
CA ASP A 101 22.01 14.39 -13.26
C ASP A 101 22.47 13.01 -12.76
N GLU A 102 21.51 12.17 -12.38
CA GLU A 102 21.77 10.78 -12.06
C GLU A 102 21.66 9.94 -13.33
N SER A 103 22.81 9.52 -13.84
CA SER A 103 22.89 8.51 -14.89
C SER A 103 23.21 7.14 -14.28
N TYR A 104 22.31 6.19 -14.49
CA TYR A 104 22.47 4.83 -14.03
C TYR A 104 22.04 3.84 -15.11
N ASP A 105 22.55 2.63 -14.98
CA ASP A 105 22.23 1.51 -15.84
C ASP A 105 21.40 0.49 -15.05
N ASP A 106 20.24 0.14 -15.60
CA ASP A 106 19.41 -0.95 -15.10
C ASP A 106 19.75 -2.22 -15.89
N LEU A 107 20.19 -3.25 -15.18
CA LEU A 107 20.52 -4.55 -15.76
C LEU A 107 19.33 -5.49 -15.71
N TYR A 108 19.04 -6.12 -16.84
CA TYR A 108 18.00 -7.13 -16.98
C TYR A 108 18.63 -8.41 -17.51
N TRP A 109 18.52 -9.50 -16.73
CA TRP A 109 18.93 -10.82 -17.19
C TRP A 109 17.71 -11.62 -17.60
N HIS A 110 17.64 -11.96 -18.89
CA HIS A 110 16.54 -12.71 -19.47
C HIS A 110 16.85 -14.21 -19.49
N TYR A 111 15.87 -14.98 -19.08
CA TYR A 111 15.92 -16.43 -18.99
C TYR A 111 14.72 -17.04 -19.73
N ARG A 112 14.91 -18.26 -20.26
CA ARG A 112 13.84 -18.98 -20.94
C ARG A 112 12.76 -19.42 -19.94
N CYS A 113 11.50 -19.21 -20.30
CA CYS A 113 10.38 -19.81 -19.58
C CYS A 113 10.29 -21.31 -19.89
N CYS A 114 10.38 -22.15 -18.87
CA CYS A 114 10.19 -23.60 -18.96
C CYS A 114 9.79 -24.15 -17.59
N PRO A 115 9.36 -25.43 -17.49
CA PRO A 115 8.96 -26.01 -16.20
C PRO A 115 10.02 -25.88 -15.10
N GLU A 116 11.29 -26.07 -15.43
CA GLU A 116 12.40 -25.99 -14.49
C GLU A 116 12.61 -24.57 -13.95
N THR A 117 12.54 -23.54 -14.79
CA THR A 117 12.64 -22.15 -14.34
C THR A 117 11.37 -21.70 -13.61
N GLY A 118 10.20 -22.24 -13.96
CA GLY A 118 8.95 -22.07 -13.21
C GLY A 118 9.07 -22.58 -11.77
N GLU A 119 9.53 -23.80 -11.56
CA GLU A 119 9.76 -24.35 -10.22
C GLU A 119 10.84 -23.59 -9.45
N PHE A 120 11.86 -23.08 -10.16
CA PHE A 120 12.84 -22.18 -9.56
C PHE A 120 12.19 -20.90 -9.02
N LEU A 121 11.31 -20.23 -9.76
CA LEU A 121 10.67 -19.00 -9.27
C LEU A 121 9.84 -19.29 -8.01
N LYS A 122 9.05 -20.37 -8.03
CA LYS A 122 8.17 -20.77 -6.93
C LYS A 122 8.91 -21.18 -5.65
N LYS A 123 10.10 -21.78 -5.76
CA LYS A 123 10.89 -22.17 -4.58
C LYS A 123 11.73 -21.02 -4.02
N THR A 124 11.99 -19.99 -4.83
CA THR A 124 12.86 -18.87 -4.46
C THR A 124 12.14 -17.88 -3.55
N THR A 125 10.86 -17.62 -3.84
CA THR A 125 9.94 -16.85 -2.98
C THR A 125 8.54 -17.45 -3.08
N ASP A 126 7.72 -17.25 -2.04
CA ASP A 126 6.31 -17.66 -2.05
C ASP A 126 5.35 -16.50 -2.39
N HIS A 127 5.87 -15.35 -2.82
CA HIS A 127 5.04 -14.19 -3.20
C HIS A 127 5.70 -13.28 -4.26
N LEU A 128 4.88 -12.49 -4.96
CA LEU A 128 5.30 -11.68 -6.11
C LEU A 128 6.30 -10.59 -5.73
N PHE A 129 6.04 -9.82 -4.67
CA PHE A 129 6.96 -8.76 -4.21
C PHE A 129 8.12 -9.28 -3.34
N GLY A 130 8.35 -10.60 -3.34
CA GLY A 130 9.50 -11.19 -2.65
C GLY A 130 10.82 -10.99 -3.40
N TRP A 131 10.75 -10.67 -4.70
CA TRP A 131 11.88 -10.35 -5.57
C TRP A 131 12.44 -8.95 -5.28
N ILE A 132 12.97 -8.78 -4.07
CA ILE A 132 13.51 -7.51 -3.60
C ILE A 132 14.95 -7.71 -3.12
N HIS A 133 15.86 -6.94 -3.70
CA HIS A 133 17.19 -6.78 -3.18
C HIS A 133 17.11 -5.93 -1.90
N ARG A 134 17.52 -6.51 -0.78
CA ARG A 134 17.75 -5.73 0.43
C ARG A 134 19.18 -5.24 0.34
N TRP A 135 19.40 -3.94 0.51
CA TRP A 135 20.64 -3.15 0.40
C TRP A 135 21.92 -3.67 1.11
N THR A 136 21.99 -4.93 1.51
CA THR A 136 23.20 -5.60 2.02
C THR A 136 23.75 -6.53 0.93
N PRO A 137 24.96 -6.26 0.39
CA PRO A 137 25.60 -7.10 -0.61
C PRO A 137 25.68 -8.58 -0.15
N GLY A 138 25.23 -9.50 -1.02
CA GLY A 138 25.21 -10.94 -0.72
C GLY A 138 24.05 -11.41 0.15
N SER A 139 23.09 -10.55 0.50
CA SER A 139 21.83 -10.93 1.15
C SER A 139 20.64 -10.44 0.32
N GLY A 140 19.66 -11.31 0.06
CA GLY A 140 18.45 -10.97 -0.70
C GLY A 140 18.36 -11.67 -2.05
N LEU A 141 17.37 -11.28 -2.85
CA LEU A 141 17.14 -11.76 -4.21
C LEU A 141 17.46 -10.64 -5.22
N PRO A 142 17.60 -10.95 -6.51
CA PRO A 142 17.47 -9.94 -7.57
C PRO A 142 16.16 -9.15 -7.41
N GLU A 143 16.13 -7.95 -7.97
CA GLU A 143 14.92 -7.14 -8.04
C GLU A 143 14.02 -7.60 -9.19
N ASP A 144 12.75 -7.20 -9.12
CA ASP A 144 11.74 -7.21 -10.18
C ASP A 144 11.65 -8.45 -11.08
N LEU A 145 10.54 -9.18 -10.96
CA LEU A 145 10.20 -10.26 -11.87
C LEU A 145 9.33 -9.73 -13.02
N ASN A 146 9.81 -9.89 -14.26
CA ASN A 146 9.10 -9.50 -15.47
C ASN A 146 8.97 -10.67 -16.45
N PHE A 147 7.93 -10.69 -17.28
CA PHE A 147 7.64 -11.71 -18.29
C PHE A 147 7.38 -11.09 -19.65
N TYR A 148 7.86 -11.74 -20.70
CA TYR A 148 7.80 -11.27 -22.09
C TYR A 148 7.32 -12.39 -23.01
N ASP A 149 6.52 -12.04 -24.01
CA ASP A 149 6.04 -12.98 -25.03
C ASP A 149 7.12 -13.29 -26.08
N ALA A 150 6.78 -14.11 -27.07
CA ALA A 150 7.69 -14.52 -28.14
C ALA A 150 8.13 -13.37 -29.07
N GLN A 151 7.45 -12.21 -29.03
CA GLN A 151 7.85 -11.01 -29.75
C GLN A 151 8.80 -10.13 -28.91
N GLY A 152 9.04 -10.51 -27.65
CA GLY A 152 9.80 -9.69 -26.69
C GLY A 152 8.95 -8.59 -26.06
N GLU A 153 7.63 -8.62 -26.27
CA GLU A 153 6.74 -7.62 -25.69
C GLU A 153 6.37 -8.01 -24.26
N TRP A 154 6.31 -7.01 -23.39
CA TRP A 154 6.04 -7.21 -21.97
C TRP A 154 4.62 -7.75 -21.73
N MET A 155 4.51 -8.73 -20.82
CA MET A 155 3.26 -9.38 -20.42
C MET A 155 2.88 -9.08 -18.98
N MET A 156 3.85 -9.14 -18.07
CA MET A 156 3.67 -8.88 -16.64
C MET A 156 5.00 -8.42 -16.06
N GLY A 157 4.94 -7.58 -15.05
CA GLY A 157 6.12 -7.02 -14.43
C GLY A 157 5.74 -6.22 -13.22
N GLY A 158 6.69 -6.10 -12.30
CA GLY A 158 6.50 -5.29 -11.12
C GLY A 158 7.79 -4.64 -10.66
N THR A 159 7.62 -3.52 -9.98
CA THR A 159 8.64 -2.84 -9.20
C THR A 159 8.47 -3.31 -7.75
N SER A 160 9.23 -4.34 -7.37
CA SER A 160 9.02 -5.07 -6.11
C SER A 160 9.29 -4.20 -4.89
N HIS A 161 10.27 -3.28 -4.96
CA HIS A 161 10.55 -2.35 -3.87
C HIS A 161 9.49 -1.25 -3.71
N GLU A 162 8.60 -1.08 -4.70
CA GLU A 162 7.46 -0.15 -4.64
C GLU A 162 6.13 -0.86 -4.39
N ASP A 163 6.11 -2.20 -4.27
CA ASP A 163 4.89 -3.03 -4.21
C ASP A 163 3.92 -2.72 -5.38
N ILE A 164 4.44 -2.57 -6.59
CA ILE A 164 3.66 -2.27 -7.79
C ILE A 164 3.88 -3.38 -8.82
N ALA A 165 2.80 -3.94 -9.36
CA ALA A 165 2.88 -4.82 -10.52
C ALA A 165 1.72 -4.61 -11.48
N TYR A 166 1.98 -4.83 -12.76
CA TYR A 166 1.02 -4.68 -13.83
C TYR A 166 1.00 -5.95 -14.66
N MET A 167 -0.08 -6.11 -15.44
CA MET A 167 -0.21 -7.17 -16.40
C MET A 167 -0.96 -6.69 -17.65
N ARG A 168 -0.50 -7.09 -18.83
CA ARG A 168 -1.14 -6.84 -20.12
C ARG A 168 -2.10 -8.00 -20.42
N VAL A 169 -3.38 -7.79 -20.14
CA VAL A 169 -4.46 -8.77 -20.37
C VAL A 169 -5.71 -8.06 -20.89
N SER A 170 -6.55 -8.76 -21.64
CA SER A 170 -7.87 -8.22 -22.01
C SER A 170 -8.81 -8.22 -20.80
N PRO A 171 -9.90 -7.44 -20.80
CA PRO A 171 -10.90 -7.49 -19.74
C PRO A 171 -11.51 -8.89 -19.52
N GLU A 172 -11.72 -9.66 -20.58
CA GLU A 172 -12.24 -11.03 -20.51
C GLU A 172 -11.22 -11.98 -19.88
N GLU A 173 -9.94 -11.81 -20.20
CA GLU A 173 -8.85 -12.59 -19.62
C GLU A 173 -8.63 -12.22 -18.14
N ALA A 174 -8.75 -10.93 -17.79
CA ALA A 174 -8.71 -10.48 -16.41
C ALA A 174 -9.87 -11.08 -15.59
N GLU A 175 -11.09 -11.14 -16.13
CA GLU A 175 -12.24 -11.78 -15.48
C GLU A 175 -12.07 -13.30 -15.36
N TRP A 176 -11.42 -13.94 -16.34
CA TRP A 176 -11.08 -15.36 -16.24
C TRP A 176 -10.03 -15.59 -15.13
N LEU A 177 -8.95 -14.81 -15.12
CA LEU A 177 -7.89 -14.88 -14.09
C LEU A 177 -8.45 -14.64 -12.69
N TYR A 178 -9.35 -13.66 -12.56
CA TYR A 178 -10.08 -13.36 -11.33
C TYR A 178 -10.77 -14.60 -10.74
N ARG A 179 -11.36 -15.45 -11.59
CA ARG A 179 -12.06 -16.67 -11.19
C ARG A 179 -11.13 -17.85 -10.92
N GLU A 180 -10.07 -17.98 -11.70
CA GLU A 180 -9.21 -19.17 -11.69
C GLU A 180 -8.05 -19.09 -10.69
N ILE A 181 -7.65 -17.89 -10.28
CA ILE A 181 -6.56 -17.66 -9.34
C ILE A 181 -7.05 -16.86 -8.12
N PRO A 182 -7.69 -17.53 -7.14
CA PRO A 182 -8.06 -16.89 -5.88
C PRO A 182 -6.83 -16.30 -5.19
N GLY A 183 -6.87 -15.01 -4.86
CA GLY A 183 -5.72 -14.27 -4.31
C GLY A 183 -4.90 -13.52 -5.36
N LEU A 184 -5.28 -13.54 -6.64
CA LEU A 184 -4.79 -12.60 -7.65
C LEU A 184 -5.84 -11.51 -7.87
N PHE A 185 -5.54 -10.29 -7.43
CA PHE A 185 -6.48 -9.19 -7.46
C PHE A 185 -6.09 -8.20 -8.57
N LEU A 186 -6.80 -8.24 -9.70
CA LEU A 186 -6.60 -7.33 -10.83
C LEU A 186 -7.60 -6.16 -10.77
N ILE A 187 -7.11 -4.94 -10.98
CA ILE A 187 -7.93 -3.74 -11.14
C ILE A 187 -7.50 -2.89 -12.33
N ASP A 188 -8.44 -2.12 -12.87
CA ASP A 188 -8.16 -1.14 -13.91
C ASP A 188 -7.20 -0.07 -13.39
N SER A 189 -6.21 0.34 -14.20
CA SER A 189 -5.14 1.25 -13.80
C SER A 189 -5.58 2.71 -13.57
N TYR A 190 -6.73 3.16 -14.11
CA TYR A 190 -7.21 4.56 -14.04
C TYR A 190 -8.73 4.73 -14.32
N PRO A 191 -9.43 5.70 -13.68
CA PRO A 191 -9.52 5.92 -12.25
C PRO A 191 -10.98 5.84 -11.73
N ILE A 192 -11.13 5.14 -10.61
CA ILE A 192 -12.02 5.35 -9.44
C ILE A 192 -12.09 3.96 -8.80
N ARG A 193 -11.35 3.77 -7.71
CA ARG A 193 -11.47 2.58 -6.86
C ARG A 193 -12.78 2.72 -6.09
N ASP A 194 -13.90 2.42 -6.74
CA ASP A 194 -15.21 2.42 -6.09
C ASP A 194 -15.12 1.60 -4.78
N PRO A 195 -15.31 2.22 -3.60
CA PRO A 195 -15.08 1.55 -2.33
C PRO A 195 -15.94 0.29 -2.15
N ILE A 196 -17.11 0.25 -2.78
CA ILE A 196 -18.01 -0.91 -2.74
C ILE A 196 -17.44 -2.04 -3.59
N ARG A 197 -16.96 -1.75 -4.80
CA ARG A 197 -16.25 -2.71 -5.66
C ARG A 197 -15.02 -3.27 -4.96
N MET A 198 -14.20 -2.42 -4.33
CA MET A 198 -13.01 -2.87 -3.57
C MET A 198 -13.37 -3.83 -2.43
N LEU A 199 -14.44 -3.55 -1.69
CA LEU A 199 -14.95 -4.44 -0.65
C LEU A 199 -15.41 -5.79 -1.24
N GLU A 200 -16.10 -5.78 -2.38
CA GLU A 200 -16.60 -7.00 -3.04
C GLU A 200 -15.48 -7.87 -3.58
N LEU A 201 -14.45 -7.26 -4.16
CA LEU A 201 -13.26 -7.95 -4.64
C LEU A 201 -12.45 -8.55 -3.47
N THR A 202 -12.30 -7.81 -2.38
CA THR A 202 -11.65 -8.30 -1.15
C THR A 202 -12.41 -9.47 -0.52
N LEU A 203 -13.75 -9.40 -0.53
CA LEU A 203 -14.62 -10.49 -0.07
C LEU A 203 -14.39 -11.76 -0.91
N HIS A 204 -14.29 -11.61 -2.23
CA HIS A 204 -14.10 -12.72 -3.15
C HIS A 204 -12.72 -13.37 -3.00
N HIS A 205 -11.65 -12.56 -3.01
CA HIS A 205 -10.28 -13.07 -3.00
C HIS A 205 -9.75 -13.43 -1.61
N ARG A 206 -10.52 -13.21 -0.55
CA ARG A 206 -10.07 -13.41 0.84
C ARG A 206 -8.79 -12.63 1.17
N TYR A 207 -8.62 -11.46 0.57
CA TYR A 207 -7.46 -10.62 0.82
C TYR A 207 -7.55 -10.00 2.21
N ASP A 208 -6.42 -9.89 2.91
CA ASP A 208 -6.36 -9.45 4.31
C ASP A 208 -6.02 -7.96 4.48
N ARG A 209 -5.86 -7.23 3.37
CA ARG A 209 -5.71 -5.77 3.33
C ARG A 209 -6.80 -5.13 2.47
N LEU A 210 -7.32 -3.99 2.89
CA LEU A 210 -8.33 -3.25 2.13
C LEU A 210 -8.10 -1.75 2.27
N GLU A 211 -7.96 -1.08 1.13
CA GLU A 211 -7.97 0.38 1.06
C GLU A 211 -9.29 0.84 0.44
N LEU A 212 -9.96 1.77 1.12
CA LEU A 212 -11.20 2.40 0.66
C LEU A 212 -10.91 3.88 0.47
N MET A 213 -10.98 4.36 -0.76
CA MET A 213 -10.64 5.74 -1.10
C MET A 213 -11.78 6.45 -1.80
N GLY A 214 -12.10 7.65 -1.34
CA GLY A 214 -13.07 8.53 -1.95
C GLY A 214 -14.52 8.26 -1.52
N PRO A 215 -15.48 8.93 -2.18
CA PRO A 215 -16.86 8.96 -1.72
C PRO A 215 -17.49 7.56 -1.74
N GLY A 216 -18.01 7.14 -0.58
CA GLY A 216 -18.67 5.83 -0.42
C GLY A 216 -17.87 4.83 0.40
N ALA A 217 -16.65 5.19 0.82
CA ALA A 217 -15.87 4.40 1.76
C ALA A 217 -16.59 4.28 3.13
N ALA A 218 -17.23 5.36 3.59
CA ALA A 218 -18.12 5.33 4.76
C ALA A 218 -19.31 4.36 4.61
N LYS A 219 -19.83 4.20 3.38
CA LYS A 219 -20.88 3.22 3.07
C LYS A 219 -20.33 1.80 3.05
N ALA A 220 -19.14 1.58 2.49
CA ALA A 220 -18.47 0.28 2.48
C ALA A 220 -18.15 -0.20 3.91
N LEU A 221 -17.75 0.70 4.81
CA LEU A 221 -17.52 0.41 6.23
C LEU A 221 -18.72 -0.24 6.93
N ARG A 222 -19.96 0.02 6.50
CA ARG A 222 -21.17 -0.61 7.07
C ARG A 222 -21.33 -2.09 6.75
N ARG A 223 -20.48 -2.63 5.87
CA ARG A 223 -20.44 -4.05 5.45
C ARG A 223 -19.10 -4.72 5.77
N ILE A 224 -18.23 -4.05 6.53
CA ILE A 224 -16.86 -4.53 6.78
C ILE A 224 -16.83 -5.81 7.64
N ASP A 225 -17.89 -6.06 8.42
CA ASP A 225 -18.13 -7.28 9.17
C ASP A 225 -18.18 -8.54 8.30
N LYS A 226 -18.41 -8.39 6.99
CA LYS A 226 -18.31 -9.49 6.01
C LYS A 226 -16.88 -9.97 5.76
N LEU A 227 -15.88 -9.26 6.25
CA LEU A 227 -14.45 -9.56 6.09
C LEU A 227 -13.80 -9.92 7.44
N PRO A 228 -14.25 -10.96 8.17
CA PRO A 228 -13.74 -11.28 9.51
C PRO A 228 -12.27 -11.71 9.56
N TRP A 229 -11.60 -11.85 8.42
CA TRP A 229 -10.16 -12.16 8.31
C TRP A 229 -9.28 -10.93 8.08
N LEU A 230 -9.87 -9.75 7.86
CA LEU A 230 -9.15 -8.54 7.47
C LEU A 230 -8.15 -8.12 8.56
N ARG A 231 -6.90 -7.93 8.18
CA ARG A 231 -5.81 -7.53 9.09
C ARG A 231 -5.46 -6.06 8.96
N MET A 232 -5.70 -5.46 7.80
CA MET A 232 -5.35 -4.09 7.52
C MET A 232 -6.51 -3.39 6.81
N LEU A 233 -6.93 -2.27 7.37
CA LEU A 233 -7.97 -1.44 6.81
C LEU A 233 -7.50 0.00 6.79
N GLU A 234 -7.52 0.59 5.59
CA GLU A 234 -7.22 1.99 5.37
C GLU A 234 -8.44 2.64 4.70
N VAL A 235 -8.92 3.73 5.29
CA VAL A 235 -10.13 4.41 4.83
C VAL A 235 -9.86 5.90 4.71
N HIS A 236 -10.09 6.41 3.52
CA HIS A 236 -10.00 7.81 3.16
C HIS A 236 -11.34 8.23 2.58
N ASP A 237 -12.14 8.93 3.37
CA ASP A 237 -13.42 9.48 2.91
C ASP A 237 -13.51 10.94 3.33
N GLU A 238 -14.23 11.76 2.56
CA GLU A 238 -14.50 13.14 2.95
C GLU A 238 -15.36 13.20 4.22
N GLU A 239 -16.31 12.27 4.35
CA GLU A 239 -17.33 12.27 5.41
C GLU A 239 -17.56 10.84 5.94
N ILE A 240 -16.84 10.47 7.00
CA ILE A 240 -17.09 9.22 7.72
C ILE A 240 -18.12 9.45 8.84
N GLY A 241 -18.02 10.58 9.53
CA GLY A 241 -18.80 10.88 10.72
C GLY A 241 -18.56 9.85 11.82
N THR A 242 -19.62 9.15 12.24
CA THR A 242 -19.54 8.10 13.28
C THR A 242 -19.17 6.75 12.68
N LEU A 243 -18.20 6.08 13.29
CA LEU A 243 -17.80 4.74 12.88
C LEU A 243 -18.93 3.72 13.08
N PRO A 244 -19.25 2.89 12.07
CA PRO A 244 -20.32 1.93 12.17
C PRO A 244 -19.95 0.78 13.14
N PRO A 245 -20.90 0.23 13.91
CA PRO A 245 -20.62 -0.84 14.87
C PRO A 245 -20.00 -2.08 14.24
N GLN A 246 -20.30 -2.34 12.96
CA GLN A 246 -19.73 -3.43 12.16
C GLN A 246 -18.20 -3.42 12.11
N LEU A 247 -17.56 -2.25 12.17
CA LEU A 247 -16.10 -2.15 12.22
C LEU A 247 -15.51 -2.87 13.43
N PHE A 248 -16.18 -2.79 14.57
CA PHE A 248 -15.69 -3.36 15.83
C PHE A 248 -15.90 -4.87 15.96
N GLU A 249 -16.61 -5.48 15.00
CA GLU A 249 -16.79 -6.93 14.92
C GLU A 249 -15.64 -7.61 14.14
N VAL A 250 -14.78 -6.83 13.47
CA VAL A 250 -13.62 -7.34 12.72
C VAL A 250 -12.41 -7.47 13.64
N GLU A 251 -12.50 -8.37 14.63
CA GLU A 251 -11.48 -8.54 15.67
C GLU A 251 -10.10 -8.96 15.13
N SER A 252 -10.02 -9.44 13.89
CA SER A 252 -8.75 -9.83 13.23
C SER A 252 -7.87 -8.65 12.84
N LEU A 253 -8.40 -7.42 12.86
CA LEU A 253 -7.67 -6.21 12.50
C LEU A 253 -6.41 -6.02 13.34
N ARG A 254 -5.32 -5.68 12.65
CA ARG A 254 -4.00 -5.36 13.21
C ARG A 254 -3.62 -3.91 12.91
N HIS A 255 -4.07 -3.37 11.80
CA HIS A 255 -3.79 -2.00 11.37
C HIS A 255 -5.10 -1.34 10.93
N LEU A 256 -5.42 -0.20 11.52
CA LEU A 256 -6.58 0.61 11.17
C LEU A 256 -6.13 2.05 10.97
N THR A 257 -6.29 2.55 9.75
CA THR A 257 -6.05 3.94 9.38
C THR A 257 -7.36 4.55 8.89
N LEU A 258 -7.77 5.66 9.51
CA LEU A 258 -8.97 6.40 9.16
C LEU A 258 -8.60 7.88 8.99
N SER A 259 -8.85 8.41 7.80
CA SER A 259 -8.60 9.81 7.46
C SER A 259 -9.86 10.39 6.83
N THR A 260 -10.35 11.47 7.43
CA THR A 260 -11.58 12.14 7.01
C THR A 260 -11.60 13.60 7.43
N ARG A 261 -12.72 14.31 7.29
CA ARG A 261 -12.88 15.70 7.75
C ARG A 261 -13.67 15.81 9.04
N ASP A 262 -14.48 14.80 9.35
CA ASP A 262 -15.58 14.90 10.30
C ASP A 262 -15.66 13.72 11.28
N LEU A 263 -14.55 13.01 11.51
CA LEU A 263 -14.49 11.86 12.40
C LEU A 263 -15.10 12.22 13.75
N GLY A 264 -16.15 11.47 14.10
CA GLY A 264 -16.87 11.61 15.36
C GLY A 264 -16.13 11.01 16.55
N PRO A 265 -16.76 11.02 17.73
CA PRO A 265 -16.23 10.34 18.91
C PRO A 265 -16.00 8.85 18.65
N ILE A 266 -14.88 8.32 19.17
CA ILE A 266 -14.59 6.89 19.11
C ILE A 266 -15.37 6.18 20.23
N PRO A 267 -16.21 5.18 19.92
CA PRO A 267 -17.02 4.50 20.92
C PRO A 267 -16.20 3.46 21.70
N ALA A 268 -16.71 3.04 22.87
CA ALA A 268 -16.05 2.10 23.77
C ALA A 268 -15.74 0.73 23.11
N GLU A 269 -16.52 0.38 22.10
CA GLU A 269 -16.39 -0.82 21.28
C GLU A 269 -15.05 -0.92 20.54
N ILE A 270 -14.27 0.17 20.41
CA ILE A 270 -12.89 0.12 19.89
C ILE A 270 -12.03 -0.92 20.61
N ALA A 271 -12.30 -1.17 21.91
CA ALA A 271 -11.60 -2.16 22.70
C ALA A 271 -11.85 -3.62 22.28
N LYS A 272 -12.88 -3.89 21.46
CA LYS A 272 -13.10 -5.20 20.84
C LYS A 272 -12.00 -5.54 19.82
N LEU A 273 -11.36 -4.54 19.22
CA LEU A 273 -10.23 -4.72 18.30
C LEU A 273 -8.93 -5.09 19.07
N GLY A 274 -8.98 -6.13 19.90
CA GLY A 274 -7.91 -6.52 20.81
C GLY A 274 -6.62 -6.99 20.12
N ASN A 275 -6.67 -7.26 18.81
CA ASN A 275 -5.52 -7.62 17.98
C ASN A 275 -4.82 -6.42 17.33
N LEU A 276 -5.37 -5.22 17.47
CA LEU A 276 -4.84 -4.02 16.84
C LEU A 276 -3.44 -3.70 17.37
N ARG A 277 -2.52 -3.45 16.44
CA ARG A 277 -1.12 -3.08 16.66
C ARG A 277 -0.87 -1.61 16.31
N SER A 278 -1.56 -1.10 15.30
CA SER A 278 -1.50 0.31 14.89
C SER A 278 -2.90 0.87 14.72
N LEU A 279 -3.16 2.01 15.36
CA LEU A 279 -4.36 2.81 15.18
C LEU A 279 -3.95 4.21 14.74
N GLU A 280 -4.42 4.64 13.58
CA GLU A 280 -4.20 5.97 13.04
C GLU A 280 -5.55 6.63 12.72
N LEU A 281 -5.82 7.76 13.37
CA LEU A 281 -7.05 8.53 13.22
C LEU A 281 -6.67 9.97 12.88
N SER A 282 -7.16 10.47 11.76
CA SER A 282 -6.89 11.85 11.32
C SER A 282 -8.14 12.51 10.78
N ASN A 283 -8.29 13.79 11.13
CA ASN A 283 -9.31 14.67 10.55
C ASN A 283 -8.71 15.57 9.44
N VAL A 284 -7.66 15.06 8.78
CA VAL A 284 -7.15 15.56 7.51
C VAL A 284 -7.43 14.48 6.46
N PRO A 285 -8.31 14.69 5.46
CA PRO A 285 -8.46 13.75 4.36
C PRO A 285 -7.20 13.77 3.49
N LEU A 286 -6.89 12.63 2.87
CA LEU A 286 -5.91 12.58 1.80
C LEU A 286 -6.23 13.64 0.72
N LEU A 287 -5.32 14.60 0.55
CA LEU A 287 -5.28 15.36 -0.69
C LEU A 287 -4.76 14.41 -1.77
N PRO A 288 -5.48 14.20 -2.88
CA PRO A 288 -4.92 13.44 -3.98
C PRO A 288 -3.71 14.22 -4.50
N GLU A 289 -2.50 13.71 -4.26
CA GLU A 289 -1.35 14.09 -5.07
C GLU A 289 -1.76 13.86 -6.53
N GLY A 290 -1.86 14.94 -7.31
CA GLY A 290 -2.19 14.86 -8.73
C GLY A 290 -3.67 14.91 -9.12
N GLY A 291 -4.59 15.38 -8.27
CA GLY A 291 -5.88 15.90 -8.75
C GLY A 291 -6.71 14.92 -9.59
N VAL A 292 -6.82 13.66 -9.18
CA VAL A 292 -7.69 12.70 -9.87
C VAL A 292 -9.15 12.95 -9.51
N ASN A 293 -9.73 13.91 -10.24
CA ASN A 293 -11.13 13.99 -10.67
C ASN A 293 -12.16 13.32 -9.75
N SER A 294 -12.38 13.88 -8.58
CA SER A 294 -13.68 13.77 -7.93
C SER A 294 -14.70 14.53 -8.79
N HIS A 295 -15.26 13.91 -9.84
CA HIS A 295 -16.39 14.49 -10.59
C HIS A 295 -17.69 14.58 -9.77
N LYS A 296 -17.59 14.63 -8.43
CA LYS A 296 -18.63 15.03 -7.48
C LYS A 296 -18.13 15.81 -6.27
N SER A 297 -16.86 16.26 -6.21
CA SER A 297 -16.52 17.32 -5.27
C SER A 297 -16.90 18.63 -5.93
N THR A 298 -17.98 19.25 -5.45
CA THR A 298 -18.39 20.60 -5.85
C THR A 298 -17.42 21.68 -5.34
N ALA A 299 -16.40 21.29 -4.57
CA ALA A 299 -15.36 22.18 -4.11
C ALA A 299 -14.28 22.34 -5.19
N ASN A 300 -14.15 23.56 -5.71
CA ASN A 300 -12.95 24.00 -6.39
C ASN A 300 -11.75 23.71 -5.46
N PRO A 301 -10.66 23.07 -5.90
CA PRO A 301 -9.49 22.81 -5.06
C PRO A 301 -8.93 24.06 -4.36
N LYS A 302 -9.22 25.25 -4.89
CA LYS A 302 -8.90 26.57 -4.29
C LYS A 302 -9.71 26.91 -3.04
N ASP A 303 -10.83 26.23 -2.78
CA ASP A 303 -11.70 26.43 -1.62
C ASP A 303 -11.50 25.35 -0.54
N TRP A 304 -10.57 24.41 -0.77
CA TRP A 304 -10.17 23.42 0.22
C TRP A 304 -9.55 24.11 1.44
N LYS A 305 -10.25 24.09 2.58
CA LYS A 305 -9.75 24.57 3.86
C LYS A 305 -10.07 23.55 4.93
N LEU A 306 -9.05 23.22 5.73
CA LEU A 306 -9.26 22.42 6.92
C LEU A 306 -10.23 23.13 7.85
N LEU A 307 -11.11 22.35 8.49
CA LEU A 307 -11.92 22.87 9.58
C LEU A 307 -10.98 23.29 10.72
N PRO A 308 -11.23 24.43 11.38
CA PRO A 308 -10.53 24.78 12.61
C PRO A 308 -10.62 23.64 13.62
N LYS A 309 -9.52 23.35 14.31
CA LYS A 309 -9.42 22.22 15.27
C LYS A 309 -10.51 22.29 16.35
N GLU A 310 -10.98 23.49 16.69
CA GLU A 310 -12.03 23.74 17.69
C GLU A 310 -13.43 23.28 17.24
N ARG A 311 -13.63 23.07 15.93
CA ARG A 311 -14.89 22.63 15.34
C ARG A 311 -14.94 21.11 15.10
N LEU A 312 -13.88 20.39 15.42
CA LEU A 312 -13.80 18.94 15.25
C LEU A 312 -14.43 18.19 16.43
N SER A 313 -14.95 17.00 16.15
CA SER A 313 -15.79 16.26 17.10
C SER A 313 -15.02 15.31 18.01
N LEU A 314 -13.83 14.86 17.62
CA LEU A 314 -13.03 13.89 18.37
C LEU A 314 -12.17 14.61 19.43
N THR A 315 -12.84 15.06 20.49
CA THR A 315 -12.24 15.87 21.56
C THR A 315 -11.68 15.06 22.73
N SER A 316 -12.02 13.77 22.84
CA SER A 316 -11.54 12.85 23.88
C SER A 316 -11.51 11.42 23.36
N LEU A 317 -10.75 10.54 24.03
CA LEU A 317 -10.69 9.10 23.74
C LEU A 317 -11.48 8.30 24.78
N PRO A 318 -12.13 7.19 24.40
CA PRO A 318 -12.82 6.33 25.35
C PRO A 318 -11.82 5.68 26.33
N PRO A 319 -12.13 5.62 27.64
CA PRO A 319 -11.30 4.91 28.63
C PRO A 319 -10.97 3.46 28.23
N GLU A 320 -11.88 2.80 27.52
CA GLU A 320 -11.73 1.42 27.06
C GLU A 320 -10.55 1.21 26.12
N LEU A 321 -10.05 2.26 25.44
CA LEU A 321 -8.85 2.20 24.61
C LEU A 321 -7.66 1.62 25.41
N GLY A 322 -7.58 1.92 26.71
CA GLY A 322 -6.57 1.37 27.63
C GLY A 322 -6.54 -0.16 27.74
N ARG A 323 -7.57 -0.87 27.28
CA ARG A 323 -7.64 -2.34 27.28
C ARG A 323 -6.89 -2.98 26.11
N MET A 324 -6.50 -2.21 25.09
CA MET A 324 -5.87 -2.69 23.85
C MET A 324 -4.37 -2.98 24.05
N LYS A 325 -4.06 -4.01 24.83
CA LYS A 325 -2.69 -4.36 25.26
C LYS A 325 -1.72 -4.72 24.12
N ARG A 326 -2.21 -4.99 22.91
CA ARG A 326 -1.38 -5.32 21.73
C ARG A 326 -0.98 -4.08 20.91
N LEU A 327 -1.58 -2.93 21.20
CA LEU A 327 -1.30 -1.69 20.49
C LEU A 327 0.15 -1.25 20.72
N ARG A 328 0.86 -0.94 19.64
CA ARG A 328 2.25 -0.50 19.60
C ARG A 328 2.39 0.92 19.06
N SER A 329 1.51 1.31 18.14
CA SER A 329 1.44 2.64 17.56
C SER A 329 0.03 3.21 17.73
N LEU A 330 -0.06 4.42 18.28
CA LEU A 330 -1.29 5.20 18.37
C LEU A 330 -1.01 6.59 17.79
N ARG A 331 -1.63 6.89 16.66
CA ARG A 331 -1.58 8.22 16.04
C ARG A 331 -2.97 8.79 15.97
N ILE A 332 -3.16 9.95 16.58
CA ILE A 332 -4.41 10.68 16.56
C ILE A 332 -4.04 12.13 16.24
N THR A 333 -4.16 12.52 14.98
CA THR A 333 -3.63 13.81 14.51
C THR A 333 -4.73 14.69 13.97
N TYR A 334 -4.65 16.00 14.23
CA TYR A 334 -5.63 16.97 13.74
C TYR A 334 -7.10 16.63 14.11
N THR A 335 -7.39 16.10 15.30
CA THR A 335 -8.77 15.63 15.65
C THR A 335 -9.54 16.54 16.61
N GLY A 336 -8.89 17.59 17.12
CA GLY A 336 -9.43 18.47 18.14
C GLY A 336 -9.33 17.90 19.56
N LEU A 337 -8.52 16.86 19.76
CA LEU A 337 -8.33 16.17 21.04
C LEU A 337 -7.84 17.12 22.13
N ARG A 338 -8.49 17.11 23.30
CA ARG A 338 -8.22 18.02 24.42
C ARG A 338 -7.60 17.34 25.63
N THR A 339 -8.06 16.13 25.93
CA THR A 339 -7.68 15.38 27.13
C THR A 339 -7.43 13.91 26.79
N LEU A 340 -6.68 13.25 27.66
CA LEU A 340 -6.39 11.81 27.57
C LEU A 340 -6.99 11.10 28.79
N PRO A 341 -7.65 9.94 28.63
CA PRO A 341 -8.15 9.16 29.76
C PRO A 341 -7.00 8.56 30.56
N GLU A 342 -7.16 8.47 31.88
CA GLU A 342 -6.16 7.87 32.79
C GLU A 342 -5.89 6.40 32.47
N GLU A 343 -6.89 5.71 31.92
CA GLU A 343 -6.85 4.32 31.50
C GLU A 343 -5.87 4.08 30.36
N LEU A 344 -5.43 5.11 29.63
CA LEU A 344 -4.46 4.99 28.54
C LEU A 344 -3.15 4.33 29.01
N VAL A 345 -2.81 4.45 30.30
CA VAL A 345 -1.71 3.71 30.96
C VAL A 345 -1.78 2.18 30.78
N GLY A 346 -2.97 1.65 30.46
CA GLY A 346 -3.20 0.24 30.17
C GLY A 346 -2.58 -0.24 28.85
N LEU A 347 -2.18 0.68 27.96
CA LEU A 347 -1.48 0.40 26.70
C LEU A 347 0.00 0.01 26.93
N ARG A 348 0.21 -1.13 27.61
CA ARG A 348 1.53 -1.58 28.10
C ARG A 348 2.60 -1.88 27.04
N ASN A 349 2.21 -1.95 25.77
CA ASN A 349 3.11 -2.22 24.65
C ASN A 349 3.22 -1.05 23.67
N LEU A 350 2.64 0.11 24.01
CA LEU A 350 2.72 1.31 23.17
C LEU A 350 4.17 1.81 23.13
N ARG A 351 4.65 2.05 21.91
CA ARG A 351 6.01 2.53 21.61
C ARG A 351 5.98 3.89 20.91
N VAL A 352 5.05 4.06 19.98
CA VAL A 352 4.88 5.30 19.24
C VAL A 352 3.55 5.92 19.62
N LEU A 353 3.59 7.16 20.06
CA LEU A 353 2.42 7.97 20.33
C LEU A 353 2.55 9.30 19.60
N ASP A 354 1.64 9.55 18.67
CA ASP A 354 1.55 10.82 17.95
C ASP A 354 0.19 11.45 18.23
N LEU A 355 0.21 12.59 18.92
CA LEU A 355 -0.94 13.42 19.24
C LEU A 355 -0.77 14.83 18.64
N SER A 356 0.04 14.97 17.61
CA SER A 356 0.31 16.27 16.99
C SER A 356 -0.97 16.90 16.45
N ASP A 357 -0.93 18.22 16.32
CA ASP A 357 -1.99 19.02 15.71
C ASP A 357 -3.35 18.93 16.41
N ASN A 358 -3.34 18.62 17.71
CA ASN A 358 -4.53 18.64 18.56
C ASN A 358 -4.58 19.88 19.48
N LEU A 359 -5.58 19.92 20.35
CA LEU A 359 -5.85 21.00 21.30
C LEU A 359 -5.63 20.54 22.74
N LEU A 360 -4.58 19.74 22.98
CA LEU A 360 -4.28 19.21 24.31
C LEU A 360 -4.16 20.35 25.33
N GLU A 361 -5.00 20.29 26.37
CA GLU A 361 -5.08 21.33 27.40
C GLU A 361 -3.83 21.33 28.28
N ASN A 362 -3.28 20.14 28.54
CA ASN A 362 -2.02 19.94 29.24
C ASN A 362 -0.94 19.58 28.22
N GLU A 363 0.14 20.37 28.17
CA GLU A 363 1.28 20.12 27.26
C GLU A 363 2.06 18.86 27.66
N GLU A 364 2.05 18.52 28.94
CA GLU A 364 2.60 17.27 29.48
C GLU A 364 1.55 16.49 30.31
N PRO A 365 0.63 15.73 29.67
CA PRO A 365 -0.33 14.92 30.41
C PRO A 365 0.37 13.87 31.28
N GLU A 366 0.04 13.81 32.58
CA GLU A 366 0.66 12.89 33.55
C GLU A 366 0.55 11.41 33.14
N VAL A 367 -0.50 11.04 32.40
CA VAL A 367 -0.66 9.69 31.85
C VAL A 367 0.49 9.28 30.93
N LEU A 368 1.11 10.21 30.20
CA LEU A 368 2.23 9.94 29.29
C LEU A 368 3.48 9.50 30.07
N LYS A 369 3.74 10.11 31.23
CA LYS A 369 4.88 9.76 32.10
C LYS A 369 4.79 8.33 32.64
N ARG A 370 3.59 7.73 32.63
CA ARG A 370 3.32 6.38 33.16
C ARG A 370 3.40 5.30 32.07
N LEU A 371 3.52 5.67 30.80
CA LEU A 371 3.67 4.76 29.66
C LEU A 371 5.14 4.35 29.46
N LYS A 372 5.56 3.33 30.20
CA LYS A 372 6.98 2.93 30.34
C LYS A 372 7.69 2.39 29.10
N LYS A 373 6.96 2.09 28.02
CA LYS A 373 7.52 1.53 26.78
C LYS A 373 7.52 2.52 25.61
N LEU A 374 7.12 3.77 25.83
CA LEU A 374 7.18 4.80 24.80
C LEU A 374 8.64 5.04 24.39
N GLU A 375 8.86 4.96 23.09
CA GLU A 375 10.12 5.22 22.39
C GLU A 375 10.05 6.56 21.66
N SER A 376 8.87 6.94 21.17
CA SER A 376 8.62 8.20 20.46
C SER A 376 7.29 8.81 20.89
N VAL A 377 7.30 10.12 21.19
CA VAL A 377 6.12 10.90 21.55
C VAL A 377 6.14 12.23 20.80
N ASP A 378 5.04 12.55 20.12
CA ASP A 378 4.79 13.87 19.55
C ASP A 378 3.47 14.42 20.11
N THR A 379 3.52 15.64 20.66
CA THR A 379 2.36 16.38 21.17
C THR A 379 2.33 17.81 20.62
N ALA A 380 3.10 18.09 19.57
CA ALA A 380 3.23 19.43 19.00
C ALA A 380 1.87 19.94 18.54
N ARG A 381 1.48 21.14 19.00
CA ARG A 381 0.19 21.74 18.64
C ARG A 381 0.10 22.13 17.17
N ASP A 382 1.22 22.47 16.54
CA ASP A 382 1.31 22.80 15.12
C ASP A 382 2.60 22.18 14.55
N SER A 383 2.48 21.00 13.95
CA SER A 383 3.64 20.25 13.44
C SER A 383 4.14 20.78 12.09
N GLY A 384 3.28 21.50 11.36
CA GLY A 384 3.52 21.88 9.96
C GLY A 384 3.54 20.69 8.98
N ARG A 385 3.34 19.47 9.47
CA ARG A 385 3.30 18.24 8.68
C ARG A 385 1.87 18.04 8.16
N TYR A 386 1.51 18.82 7.14
CA TYR A 386 0.26 18.63 6.39
C TYR A 386 0.38 17.57 5.28
N SER A 387 1.48 16.82 5.22
CA SER A 387 1.62 15.67 4.35
C SER A 387 0.70 14.56 4.85
N GLY A 388 0.01 13.86 3.95
CA GLY A 388 -0.96 12.80 4.26
C GLY A 388 -0.40 11.63 5.10
N PRO A 389 -1.15 10.52 5.23
CA PRO A 389 -0.79 9.39 6.07
C PRO A 389 0.64 8.95 5.78
N PHE A 390 1.38 8.65 6.85
CA PHE A 390 2.76 8.23 6.78
C PHE A 390 2.88 7.00 5.85
N SER A 391 3.66 7.14 4.78
CA SER A 391 3.88 6.13 3.76
C SER A 391 4.40 4.80 4.34
N ARG A 392 3.65 3.72 4.07
CA ARG A 392 4.00 2.29 3.89
C ARG A 392 5.03 1.58 4.80
N HIS A 393 5.55 2.20 5.85
CA HIS A 393 6.44 1.52 6.79
C HIS A 393 5.62 0.74 7.81
N TYR A 394 5.11 -0.42 7.41
CA TYR A 394 4.53 -1.39 8.32
C TYR A 394 5.63 -1.98 9.19
N PHE A 395 5.72 -1.50 10.43
CA PHE A 395 6.46 -2.21 11.48
C PHE A 395 5.77 -3.56 11.75
N GLU A 396 6.31 -4.64 11.18
CA GLU A 396 5.89 -6.02 11.50
C GLU A 396 6.19 -6.42 12.96
#